data_AF-A0A3D1SEH3-F1
#
_entry.id   AF-A0A3D1SEH3-F1
#
_cell.length_a   1.000
_cell.length_b   1.000
_cell.length_c   1.000
_cell.angle_alpha   90.00
_cell.angle_beta   90.00
_cell.angle_gamma   90.00
#
_symmetry.space_group_name_H-M   'P 1'
#
loop_
_entity.id
_entity.type
_entity.pdbx_description
1 polymer ?
#
loop_
_entity_poly.entity_id
_entity_poly.type
_entity_poly.pdbx_seq_one_letter_code
_entity_poly.pdbx_strand_id
1 'polypeptide(L)'
;LSNERAQQFDVDFFSSLKRPLKEKGWEGSYLQYIADEPTPTNVQSYVEIARFVKQVYPEIKIIEATHSKDLEDIVDIYVPQLDFMNKDYDFYNNINKNSEGKEAWFYTCLSPKGEYANRFIELPLLKTRYIHWLNFKYNIPGYLHWGLNHWRTDPWDEQTSINYEGGNILPGGDSWIIYPQGDKLLSSIRFEAMRDGIVDYELFKMLEKKDPEAARDIIDKVIYSFDRYDNNI
;
A
#
# COMPACT_ATOMS: atom_id res chain seq x y z
N LEU A 1 5.40 -10.82 -23.49
CA LEU A 1 6.27 -10.29 -24.58
C LEU A 1 6.11 -11.01 -25.94
N SER A 2 5.19 -11.96 -26.12
CA SER A 2 5.05 -12.68 -27.41
C SER A 2 4.36 -11.89 -28.54
N ASN A 3 3.87 -10.68 -28.26
CA ASN A 3 3.18 -9.82 -29.21
C ASN A 3 4.04 -8.59 -29.53
N GLU A 4 4.54 -8.51 -30.77
CA GLU A 4 5.41 -7.41 -31.23
C GLU A 4 4.74 -6.04 -31.14
N ARG A 5 3.42 -5.97 -31.37
CA ARG A 5 2.67 -4.71 -31.25
C ARG A 5 2.63 -4.22 -29.80
N ALA A 6 2.49 -5.13 -28.84
CA ALA A 6 2.53 -4.77 -27.42
C ALA A 6 3.93 -4.28 -27.01
N GLN A 7 4.99 -4.97 -27.46
CA GLN A 7 6.36 -4.53 -27.23
C GLN A 7 6.63 -3.13 -27.80
N GLN A 8 6.21 -2.88 -29.05
CA GLN A 8 6.40 -1.58 -29.69
C GLN A 8 5.62 -0.48 -28.95
N PHE A 9 4.40 -0.78 -28.48
CA PHE A 9 3.63 0.15 -27.65
C PHE A 9 4.38 0.54 -26.38
N ASP A 10 4.91 -0.43 -25.63
CA ASP A 10 5.66 -0.16 -24.40
C ASP A 10 6.92 0.67 -24.70
N VAL A 11 7.66 0.35 -25.77
CA VAL A 11 8.82 1.16 -26.20
C VAL A 11 8.42 2.60 -26.47
N ASP A 12 7.39 2.81 -27.28
CA ASP A 12 6.92 4.14 -27.66
C ASP A 12 6.40 4.92 -26.45
N PHE A 13 5.62 4.26 -25.59
CA PHE A 13 5.03 4.84 -24.39
C PHE A 13 6.11 5.25 -23.38
N PHE A 14 6.98 4.33 -22.95
CA PHE A 14 7.98 4.64 -21.92
C PHE A 14 9.05 5.60 -22.41
N SER A 15 9.44 5.53 -23.69
CA SER A 15 10.34 6.53 -24.29
C SER A 15 9.69 7.92 -24.33
N SER A 16 8.40 7.99 -24.68
CA SER A 16 7.64 9.25 -24.73
C SER A 16 7.34 9.81 -23.35
N LEU A 17 7.16 8.95 -22.33
CA LEU A 17 6.93 9.31 -20.93
C LEU A 17 8.19 9.84 -20.26
N LYS A 18 9.37 9.29 -20.58
CA LYS A 18 10.65 9.71 -20.01
C LYS A 18 10.93 11.20 -20.23
N ARG A 19 10.67 11.73 -21.43
CA ARG A 19 10.92 13.14 -21.78
C ARG A 19 10.17 14.15 -20.88
N PRO A 20 8.83 14.13 -20.78
CA PRO A 20 8.11 15.09 -19.94
C PRO A 20 8.41 14.92 -18.44
N LEU A 21 8.71 13.70 -17.97
CA LEU A 21 9.15 13.51 -16.59
C LEU A 21 10.48 14.22 -16.32
N LYS A 22 11.45 14.12 -17.25
CA LYS A 22 12.73 14.85 -17.19
C LYS A 22 12.54 16.35 -17.24
N GLU A 23 11.82 16.85 -18.25
CA GLU A 23 11.63 18.29 -18.47
C GLU A 23 10.93 18.98 -17.29
N LYS A 24 10.04 18.26 -16.59
CA LYS A 24 9.32 18.78 -15.42
C LYS A 24 10.02 18.51 -14.09
N GLY A 25 11.12 17.74 -14.09
CA GLY A 25 11.81 17.33 -12.88
C GLY A 25 11.00 16.38 -11.98
N TRP A 26 10.12 15.57 -12.58
CA TRP A 26 9.21 14.66 -11.86
C TRP A 26 9.73 13.23 -11.72
N GLU A 27 10.93 12.93 -12.24
CA GLU A 27 11.50 11.57 -12.21
C GLU A 27 11.60 10.99 -10.79
N GLY A 28 11.89 11.84 -9.79
CA GLY A 28 11.97 11.43 -8.39
C GLY A 28 10.62 11.31 -7.67
N SER A 29 9.51 11.67 -8.31
CA SER A 29 8.15 11.62 -7.73
C SER A 29 7.19 10.75 -8.52
N TYR A 30 7.66 10.15 -9.62
CA TYR A 30 6.87 9.25 -10.45
C TYR A 30 7.20 7.80 -10.10
N LEU A 31 6.15 7.02 -9.82
CA LEU A 31 6.24 5.58 -9.59
C LEU A 31 5.34 4.86 -10.59
N GLN A 32 5.84 3.76 -11.16
CA GLN A 32 5.15 2.98 -12.18
C GLN A 32 4.66 1.65 -11.60
N TYR A 33 3.36 1.38 -11.76
CA TYR A 33 2.81 0.03 -11.65
C TYR A 33 2.96 -0.70 -12.99
N ILE A 34 3.33 -1.99 -12.99
CA ILE A 34 3.39 -2.77 -14.24
C ILE A 34 2.12 -3.59 -14.44
N ALA A 35 1.62 -4.18 -13.36
CA ALA A 35 0.38 -4.93 -13.33
C ALA A 35 -0.37 -4.61 -12.04
N ASP A 36 -1.24 -5.52 -11.60
CA ASP A 36 -1.81 -5.52 -10.26
C ASP A 36 -1.68 -6.92 -9.69
N GLU A 37 -1.18 -7.03 -8.46
CA GLU A 37 -1.10 -8.26 -7.67
C GLU A 37 -0.48 -9.47 -8.40
N PRO A 38 0.80 -9.44 -8.84
CA PRO A 38 1.44 -10.63 -9.37
C PRO A 38 1.39 -11.77 -8.34
N THR A 39 0.90 -12.91 -8.81
CA THR A 39 0.71 -14.14 -8.04
C THR A 39 1.71 -15.19 -8.51
N PRO A 40 1.92 -16.29 -7.75
CA PRO A 40 2.79 -17.39 -8.18
C PRO A 40 2.52 -17.93 -9.59
N THR A 41 1.30 -17.75 -10.11
CA THR A 41 0.93 -18.22 -11.46
C THR A 41 1.42 -17.33 -12.60
N ASN A 42 1.66 -16.03 -12.36
CA ASN A 42 2.02 -15.06 -13.39
C ASN A 42 3.32 -14.29 -13.11
N VAL A 43 4.03 -14.59 -12.01
CA VAL A 43 5.32 -13.98 -11.65
C VAL A 43 6.29 -13.95 -12.83
N GLN A 44 6.45 -15.06 -13.55
CA GLN A 44 7.44 -15.13 -14.63
C GLN A 44 7.15 -14.08 -15.73
N SER A 45 5.90 -14.01 -16.18
CA SER A 45 5.50 -13.03 -17.19
C SER A 45 5.58 -11.60 -16.68
N TYR A 46 5.26 -11.39 -15.39
CA TYR A 46 5.40 -10.08 -14.75
C TYR A 46 6.85 -9.61 -14.78
N VAL A 47 7.77 -10.45 -14.32
CA VAL A 47 9.21 -10.14 -14.26
C VAL A 47 9.77 -9.86 -15.66
N GLU A 48 9.36 -10.63 -16.66
CA GLU A 48 9.74 -10.39 -18.06
C GLU A 48 9.30 -9.01 -18.56
N ILE A 49 8.06 -8.62 -18.28
CA ILE A 49 7.53 -7.30 -18.68
C ILE A 49 8.24 -6.19 -17.90
N ALA A 50 8.36 -6.30 -16.58
CA ALA A 50 9.04 -5.31 -15.75
C ALA A 50 10.50 -5.11 -16.18
N ARG A 51 11.19 -6.21 -16.53
CA ARG A 51 12.55 -6.17 -17.08
C ARG A 51 12.60 -5.47 -18.43
N PHE A 52 11.65 -5.75 -19.32
CA PHE A 52 11.55 -5.06 -20.61
C PHE A 52 11.32 -3.55 -20.43
N VAL A 53 10.43 -3.15 -19.53
CA VAL A 53 10.20 -1.74 -19.20
C VAL A 53 11.47 -1.09 -18.67
N LYS A 54 12.21 -1.74 -17.75
CA LYS A 54 13.50 -1.23 -17.27
C LYS A 54 14.60 -1.24 -18.33
N GLN A 55 14.51 -2.03 -19.40
CA GLN A 55 15.43 -1.91 -20.54
C GLN A 55 15.19 -0.62 -21.34
N VAL A 56 13.92 -0.23 -21.51
CA VAL A 56 13.53 1.01 -22.21
C VAL A 56 13.78 2.25 -21.33
N TYR A 57 13.46 2.15 -20.04
CA TYR A 57 13.62 3.23 -19.07
C TYR A 57 14.28 2.72 -17.77
N PRO A 58 15.61 2.58 -17.73
CA PRO A 58 16.34 2.01 -16.58
C PRO A 58 16.11 2.73 -15.25
N GLU A 59 15.92 4.03 -15.29
CA GLU A 59 15.77 4.88 -14.10
C GLU A 59 14.34 4.86 -13.53
N ILE A 60 13.36 4.25 -14.21
CA ILE A 60 11.97 4.20 -13.74
C ILE A 60 11.87 3.37 -12.46
N LYS A 61 11.20 3.95 -11.46
CA LYS A 61 10.90 3.27 -10.20
C LYS A 61 9.59 2.51 -10.30
N ILE A 62 9.64 1.21 -10.01
CA ILE A 62 8.49 0.32 -10.02
C ILE A 62 7.97 0.13 -8.60
N ILE A 63 6.70 0.44 -8.39
CA ILE A 63 5.94 0.13 -7.17
C ILE A 63 4.86 -0.86 -7.54
N GLU A 64 4.63 -1.88 -6.72
CA GLU A 64 3.68 -2.94 -7.06
C GLU A 64 2.93 -3.43 -5.82
N ALA A 65 1.61 -3.59 -5.95
CA ALA A 65 0.83 -4.35 -4.97
C ALA A 65 1.10 -5.84 -5.23
N THR A 66 1.55 -6.61 -4.25
CA THR A 66 2.10 -7.96 -4.51
C THR A 66 1.41 -9.08 -3.73
N HIS A 67 1.11 -10.20 -4.40
CA HIS A 67 0.72 -11.46 -3.76
C HIS A 67 1.85 -12.51 -3.78
N SER A 68 3.01 -12.16 -4.35
CA SER A 68 4.22 -12.97 -4.33
C SER A 68 5.43 -12.08 -4.02
N LYS A 69 6.36 -12.61 -3.23
CA LYS A 69 7.66 -11.97 -2.96
C LYS A 69 8.73 -12.33 -4.01
N ASP A 70 8.51 -13.40 -4.77
CA ASP A 70 9.51 -14.01 -5.66
C ASP A 70 9.63 -13.26 -7.00
N LEU A 71 9.81 -11.94 -6.98
CA LEU A 71 9.83 -11.08 -8.17
C LEU A 71 11.23 -10.79 -8.72
N GLU A 72 12.20 -11.69 -8.46
CA GLU A 72 13.60 -11.57 -8.93
C GLU A 72 14.25 -10.19 -8.69
N ASP A 73 13.89 -9.54 -7.57
CA ASP A 73 14.39 -8.21 -7.22
C ASP A 73 14.09 -7.13 -8.28
N ILE A 74 13.10 -7.32 -9.16
CA ILE A 74 12.80 -6.36 -10.24
C ILE A 74 12.01 -5.13 -9.76
N VAL A 75 11.29 -5.26 -8.65
CA VAL A 75 10.45 -4.20 -8.05
C VAL A 75 11.29 -3.34 -7.13
N ASP A 76 11.09 -2.01 -7.18
CA ASP A 76 11.78 -1.07 -6.29
C ASP A 76 11.01 -0.90 -4.97
N ILE A 77 9.67 -0.83 -5.01
CA ILE A 77 8.81 -0.71 -3.84
C ILE A 77 7.78 -1.84 -3.82
N TYR A 78 8.00 -2.82 -2.94
CA TYR A 78 7.06 -3.91 -2.73
C TYR A 78 5.91 -3.43 -1.84
N VAL A 79 4.66 -3.75 -2.21
CA VAL A 79 3.49 -3.44 -1.39
C VAL A 79 2.66 -4.71 -1.21
N PRO A 80 3.11 -5.69 -0.41
CA PRO A 80 2.29 -6.85 -0.07
C PRO A 80 1.03 -6.51 0.72
N GLN A 81 0.02 -7.36 0.61
CA GLN A 81 -1.14 -7.30 1.51
C GLN A 81 -0.67 -7.53 2.95
N LEU A 82 -1.32 -6.91 3.93
CA LEU A 82 -0.85 -6.92 5.33
C LEU A 82 -0.63 -8.34 5.91
N ASP A 83 -1.43 -9.33 5.53
CA ASP A 83 -1.22 -10.72 5.95
C ASP A 83 -0.04 -11.40 5.24
N PHE A 84 0.28 -11.05 4.00
CA PHE A 84 1.51 -11.47 3.34
C PHE A 84 2.74 -10.76 3.92
N MET A 85 2.63 -9.47 4.24
CA MET A 85 3.66 -8.75 5.01
C MET A 85 3.92 -9.45 6.35
N ASN A 86 2.87 -9.83 7.08
CA ASN A 86 3.00 -10.57 8.34
C ASN A 86 3.70 -11.92 8.13
N LYS A 87 3.19 -12.72 7.18
CA LYS A 87 3.70 -14.08 6.91
C LYS A 87 5.17 -14.09 6.53
N ASP A 88 5.61 -13.14 5.72
CA ASP A 88 6.96 -13.08 5.14
C ASP A 88 7.75 -11.86 5.64
N TYR A 89 7.46 -11.40 6.87
CA TYR A 89 8.01 -10.16 7.41
C TYR A 89 9.53 -10.09 7.38
N ASP A 90 10.24 -11.19 7.68
CA ASP A 90 11.71 -11.20 7.65
C ASP A 90 12.28 -10.84 6.27
N PHE A 91 11.62 -11.27 5.19
CA PHE A 91 12.02 -10.92 3.82
C PHE A 91 11.83 -9.42 3.56
N TYR A 92 10.65 -8.88 3.86
CA TYR A 92 10.34 -7.47 3.62
C TYR A 92 11.13 -6.53 4.53
N ASN A 93 11.34 -6.91 5.79
CA ASN A 93 12.19 -6.18 6.72
C ASN A 93 13.65 -6.18 6.27
N ASN A 94 14.13 -7.28 5.69
CA ASN A 94 15.46 -7.32 5.09
C ASN A 94 15.59 -6.31 3.93
N ILE A 95 14.58 -6.17 3.07
CA ILE A 95 14.56 -5.13 2.03
C ILE A 95 14.71 -3.75 2.68
N ASN A 96 13.85 -3.42 3.64
CA ASN A 96 13.84 -2.09 4.29
C ASN A 96 15.14 -1.76 5.05
N LYS A 97 15.89 -2.77 5.50
CA LYS A 97 17.13 -2.57 6.28
C LYS A 97 18.39 -2.60 5.41
N ASN A 98 18.41 -3.43 4.38
CA ASN A 98 19.65 -3.85 3.73
C ASN A 98 19.69 -3.60 2.21
N SER A 99 18.59 -3.13 1.60
CA SER A 99 18.51 -2.89 0.16
C SER A 99 18.42 -1.40 -0.16
N GLU A 100 19.55 -0.78 -0.52
CA GLU A 100 19.59 0.63 -0.89
C GLU A 100 18.70 0.94 -2.11
N GLY A 101 17.89 2.00 -2.00
CA GLY A 101 16.99 2.42 -3.08
C GLY A 101 15.77 1.53 -3.29
N LYS A 102 15.50 0.60 -2.36
CA LYS A 102 14.33 -0.27 -2.33
C LYS A 102 13.57 -0.14 -1.03
N GLU A 103 12.27 -0.39 -1.10
CA GLU A 103 11.38 -0.34 0.07
C GLU A 103 10.35 -1.48 0.02
N ALA A 104 9.81 -1.83 1.17
CA ALA A 104 8.69 -2.73 1.34
C ALA A 104 7.64 -2.07 2.26
N TRP A 105 6.53 -1.66 1.66
CA TRP A 105 5.34 -1.12 2.32
C TRP A 105 4.35 -2.26 2.61
N PHE A 106 3.14 -1.94 3.05
CA PHE A 106 2.02 -2.87 2.94
C PHE A 106 0.75 -2.15 2.48
N TYR A 107 -0.23 -2.91 2.00
CA TYR A 107 -1.57 -2.39 1.78
C TYR A 107 -2.62 -3.20 2.52
N THR A 108 -3.79 -2.57 2.69
CA THR A 108 -5.02 -3.29 3.00
C THR A 108 -6.05 -2.99 1.92
N CYS A 109 -7.01 -3.89 1.77
CA CYS A 109 -8.18 -3.77 0.89
C CYS A 109 -9.34 -4.50 1.58
N LEU A 110 -10.22 -5.15 0.82
CA LEU A 110 -11.22 -6.10 1.32
C LEU A 110 -10.66 -7.23 2.20
N SER A 111 -9.33 -7.38 2.20
CA SER A 111 -8.52 -8.29 3.02
C SER A 111 -7.26 -7.56 3.54
N PRO A 112 -6.60 -8.06 4.59
CA PRO A 112 -7.03 -9.20 5.40
C PRO A 112 -8.23 -8.85 6.30
N LYS A 113 -8.92 -9.89 6.75
CA LYS A 113 -10.06 -9.84 7.68
C LYS A 113 -9.68 -10.46 9.03
N GLY A 114 -10.62 -10.51 9.97
CA GLY A 114 -10.39 -11.03 11.31
C GLY A 114 -9.78 -9.96 12.21
N GLU A 115 -8.70 -10.29 12.90
CA GLU A 115 -8.13 -9.36 13.88
C GLU A 115 -7.18 -8.30 13.32
N TYR A 116 -6.77 -8.41 12.05
CA TYR A 116 -5.95 -7.41 11.39
C TYR A 116 -6.55 -6.00 11.41
N ALA A 117 -5.66 -5.01 11.50
CA ALA A 117 -5.97 -3.61 11.30
C ALA A 117 -6.43 -3.37 9.86
N ASN A 118 -7.56 -2.68 9.73
CA ASN A 118 -8.10 -2.24 8.45
C ASN A 118 -9.04 -1.05 8.72
N ARG A 119 -9.63 -0.50 7.67
CA ARG A 119 -10.44 0.73 7.73
C ARG A 119 -11.90 0.53 7.33
N PHE A 120 -12.40 -0.70 7.44
CA PHE A 120 -13.82 -0.98 7.22
C PHE A 120 -14.70 -0.27 8.26
N ILE A 121 -15.95 -0.03 7.90
CA ILE A 121 -16.94 0.64 8.75
C ILE A 121 -17.27 -0.18 9.99
N GLU A 122 -17.26 -1.51 9.90
CA GLU A 122 -17.68 -2.37 11.00
C GLU A 122 -16.56 -2.60 12.05
N LEU A 123 -15.33 -2.15 11.76
CA LEU A 123 -14.20 -2.34 12.68
C LEU A 123 -14.17 -1.26 13.77
N PRO A 124 -13.64 -1.58 14.97
CA PRO A 124 -13.32 -0.57 15.95
C PRO A 124 -12.44 0.52 15.35
N LEU A 125 -12.79 1.79 15.58
CA LEU A 125 -12.10 2.93 14.95
C LEU A 125 -10.59 2.94 15.24
N LEU A 126 -10.18 2.45 16.42
CA LEU A 126 -8.78 2.26 16.80
C LEU A 126 -8.00 1.42 15.78
N LYS A 127 -8.60 0.40 15.15
CA LYS A 127 -7.93 -0.42 14.14
C LYS A 127 -7.52 0.38 12.90
N THR A 128 -8.24 1.46 12.57
CA THR A 128 -7.82 2.36 11.48
C THR A 128 -6.57 3.15 11.87
N ARG A 129 -6.49 3.58 13.13
CA ARG A 129 -5.33 4.30 13.69
C ARG A 129 -4.10 3.38 13.81
N TYR A 130 -4.32 2.11 14.17
CA TYR A 130 -3.25 1.11 14.35
C TYR A 130 -2.50 0.74 13.07
N ILE A 131 -3.05 1.04 11.89
CA ILE A 131 -2.34 0.86 10.61
C ILE A 131 -0.95 1.54 10.66
N HIS A 132 -0.89 2.78 11.14
CA HIS A 132 0.38 3.53 11.19
C HIS A 132 1.22 3.24 12.44
N TRP A 133 0.61 2.62 13.45
CA TRP A 133 1.33 2.06 14.59
C TRP A 133 2.09 0.78 14.19
N LEU A 134 1.50 -0.03 13.31
CA LEU A 134 2.19 -1.15 12.66
C LEU A 134 3.37 -0.67 11.81
N ASN A 135 3.20 0.43 11.05
CA ASN A 135 4.31 1.05 10.33
C ASN A 135 5.49 1.36 11.26
N PHE A 136 5.23 1.99 12.41
CA PHE A 136 6.27 2.29 13.40
C PHE A 136 6.89 1.03 14.00
N LYS A 137 6.07 0.14 14.60
CA LYS A 137 6.53 -1.06 15.32
C LYS A 137 7.44 -1.95 14.46
N TYR A 138 7.07 -2.11 13.20
CA TYR A 138 7.73 -3.03 12.28
C TYR A 138 8.69 -2.34 11.31
N ASN A 139 8.98 -1.04 11.51
CA ASN A 139 9.85 -0.26 10.63
C ASN A 139 9.45 -0.40 9.14
N ILE A 140 8.16 -0.28 8.85
CA ILE A 140 7.61 -0.34 7.50
C ILE A 140 7.36 1.10 7.02
N PRO A 141 8.08 1.60 6.00
CA PRO A 141 8.14 3.02 5.69
C PRO A 141 6.87 3.58 5.01
N GLY A 142 5.95 2.73 4.54
CA GLY A 142 4.77 3.20 3.83
C GLY A 142 3.56 2.29 3.95
N TYR A 143 2.42 2.85 3.56
CA TYR A 143 1.11 2.21 3.54
C TYR A 143 0.36 2.64 2.29
N LEU A 144 -0.40 1.72 1.70
CA LEU A 144 -1.26 1.98 0.55
C LEU A 144 -2.68 1.47 0.81
N HIS A 145 -3.66 2.14 0.23
CA HIS A 145 -4.98 1.58 0.03
C HIS A 145 -5.61 2.13 -1.25
N TRP A 146 -6.29 1.26 -1.99
CA TRP A 146 -6.86 1.55 -3.31
C TRP A 146 -8.05 2.54 -3.32
N GLY A 147 -8.83 2.63 -2.25
CA GLY A 147 -10.16 3.27 -2.27
C GLY A 147 -10.27 4.56 -1.45
N LEU A 148 -9.78 5.70 -1.94
CA LEU A 148 -10.03 6.97 -1.22
C LEU A 148 -11.52 7.37 -1.32
N ASN A 149 -12.03 7.41 -2.55
CA ASN A 149 -13.34 7.93 -2.92
C ASN A 149 -13.95 7.16 -4.12
N HIS A 150 -13.77 5.84 -4.18
CA HIS A 150 -14.25 5.01 -5.29
C HIS A 150 -15.75 4.70 -5.14
N TRP A 151 -16.58 5.74 -5.26
CA TRP A 151 -18.04 5.61 -5.16
C TRP A 151 -18.62 5.05 -6.47
N ARG A 152 -19.29 3.90 -6.39
CA ARG A 152 -20.04 3.32 -7.54
C ARG A 152 -21.55 3.52 -7.43
N THR A 153 -22.04 3.70 -6.21
CA THR A 153 -23.43 3.98 -5.83
C THR A 153 -23.45 5.23 -4.96
N ASP A 154 -24.64 5.70 -4.54
CA ASP A 154 -24.71 6.76 -3.54
C ASP A 154 -24.06 6.28 -2.23
N PRO A 155 -22.93 6.87 -1.82
CA PRO A 155 -22.21 6.43 -0.63
C PRO A 155 -22.89 6.83 0.68
N TRP A 156 -24.02 7.56 0.64
CA TRP A 156 -24.84 7.82 1.83
C TRP A 156 -25.84 6.70 2.11
N ASP A 157 -26.26 5.98 1.06
CA ASP A 157 -27.26 4.92 1.15
C ASP A 157 -26.62 3.52 1.26
N GLU A 158 -25.66 3.22 0.39
CA GLU A 158 -25.01 1.90 0.32
C GLU A 158 -23.52 2.05 0.65
N GLN A 159 -23.05 1.35 1.69
CA GLN A 159 -21.67 1.44 2.18
C GLN A 159 -20.75 0.37 1.57
N THR A 160 -21.32 -0.65 0.92
CA THR A 160 -20.62 -1.72 0.22
C THR A 160 -20.52 -1.42 -1.28
N SER A 161 -19.74 -2.22 -2.00
CA SER A 161 -19.66 -2.10 -3.46
C SER A 161 -19.44 -3.46 -4.11
N ILE A 162 -20.00 -3.65 -5.30
CA ILE A 162 -19.74 -4.86 -6.09
C ILE A 162 -18.38 -4.72 -6.76
N ASN A 163 -17.49 -5.67 -6.47
CA ASN A 163 -16.30 -5.89 -7.25
C ASN A 163 -16.61 -6.88 -8.37
N TYR A 164 -16.82 -6.35 -9.57
CA TYR A 164 -17.16 -7.15 -10.75
C TYR A 164 -16.00 -8.01 -11.24
N GLU A 165 -14.75 -7.57 -11.06
CA GLU A 165 -13.57 -8.32 -11.50
C GLU A 165 -13.35 -9.56 -10.62
N GLY A 166 -13.51 -9.41 -9.31
CA GLY A 166 -13.42 -10.50 -8.34
C GLY A 166 -14.71 -11.28 -8.11
N GLY A 167 -15.85 -10.80 -8.64
CA GLY A 167 -17.16 -11.42 -8.46
C GLY A 167 -17.67 -11.41 -7.01
N ASN A 168 -17.24 -10.45 -6.18
CA ASN A 168 -17.53 -10.39 -4.75
C ASN A 168 -18.06 -9.02 -4.29
N ILE A 169 -18.61 -8.98 -3.08
CA ILE A 169 -19.06 -7.74 -2.43
C ILE A 169 -17.94 -7.27 -1.48
N LEU A 170 -17.53 -6.02 -1.66
CA LEU A 170 -16.52 -5.37 -0.84
C LEU A 170 -17.11 -4.97 0.52
N PRO A 171 -16.36 -5.13 1.63
CA PRO A 171 -16.80 -4.70 2.95
C PRO A 171 -17.16 -3.21 3.00
N GLY A 172 -18.01 -2.84 3.97
CA GLY A 172 -18.41 -1.45 4.15
C GLY A 172 -17.19 -0.53 4.31
N GLY A 173 -17.06 0.47 3.45
CA GLY A 173 -15.98 1.45 3.55
C GLY A 173 -14.59 0.99 3.09
N ASP A 174 -14.46 -0.16 2.42
CA ASP A 174 -13.22 -0.56 1.71
C ASP A 174 -12.93 0.41 0.53
N SER A 175 -13.95 0.65 -0.30
CA SER A 175 -13.86 1.46 -1.52
C SER A 175 -13.76 2.97 -1.27
N TRP A 176 -14.18 3.46 -0.09
CA TRP A 176 -14.06 4.88 0.27
C TRP A 176 -13.99 5.13 1.77
N ILE A 177 -13.28 6.21 2.09
CA ILE A 177 -13.17 6.74 3.46
C ILE A 177 -13.56 8.22 3.54
N ILE A 178 -13.75 8.90 2.41
CA ILE A 178 -14.31 10.25 2.33
C ILE A 178 -15.65 10.21 1.57
N TYR A 179 -16.49 11.24 1.78
CA TYR A 179 -17.87 11.26 1.29
C TYR A 179 -18.15 12.53 0.46
N PRO A 180 -18.97 12.47 -0.60
CA PRO A 180 -19.35 13.63 -1.39
C PRO A 180 -20.54 14.37 -0.76
N GLN A 181 -20.57 15.69 -0.84
CA GLN A 181 -21.75 16.50 -0.51
C GLN A 181 -21.87 17.66 -1.50
N GLY A 182 -22.68 17.48 -2.55
CA GLY A 182 -22.69 18.41 -3.68
C GLY A 182 -21.28 18.54 -4.28
N ASP A 183 -20.79 19.77 -4.37
CA ASP A 183 -19.44 20.08 -4.88
C ASP A 183 -18.33 19.98 -3.83
N LYS A 184 -18.62 19.43 -2.63
CA LYS A 184 -17.66 19.32 -1.53
C LYS A 184 -17.29 17.88 -1.22
N LEU A 185 -16.08 17.70 -0.69
CA LEU A 185 -15.62 16.46 -0.06
C LEU A 185 -15.69 16.61 1.45
N LEU A 186 -16.35 15.66 2.10
CA LEU A 186 -16.45 15.56 3.55
C LEU A 186 -15.48 14.50 4.07
N SER A 187 -14.77 14.83 5.14
CA SER A 187 -14.02 13.86 5.93
C SER A 187 -14.97 12.89 6.63
N SER A 188 -14.45 11.72 7.03
CA SER A 188 -15.15 10.78 7.89
C SER A 188 -14.37 10.56 9.18
N ILE A 189 -15.02 10.04 10.21
CA ILE A 189 -14.36 9.65 11.46
C ILE A 189 -13.17 8.69 11.22
N ARG A 190 -13.26 7.83 10.19
CA ARG A 190 -12.20 6.89 9.81
C ARG A 190 -11.04 7.62 9.14
N PHE A 191 -11.31 8.61 8.29
CA PHE A 191 -10.26 9.40 7.64
C PHE A 191 -9.50 10.25 8.66
N GLU A 192 -10.22 10.84 9.62
CA GLU A 192 -9.63 11.55 10.76
C GLU A 192 -8.78 10.62 11.63
N ALA A 193 -9.28 9.42 11.96
CA ALA A 193 -8.52 8.42 12.74
C ALA A 193 -7.27 7.93 12.00
N MET A 194 -7.34 7.79 10.67
CA MET A 194 -6.18 7.47 9.83
C MET A 194 -5.14 8.59 9.89
N ARG A 195 -5.56 9.85 9.72
CA ARG A 195 -4.66 11.01 9.87
C ARG A 195 -4.02 11.04 11.26
N ASP A 196 -4.80 10.83 12.32
CA ASP A 196 -4.26 10.84 13.68
C ASP A 196 -3.25 9.70 13.89
N GLY A 197 -3.44 8.54 13.26
CA GLY A 197 -2.44 7.47 13.23
C GLY A 197 -1.13 7.88 12.54
N ILE A 198 -1.20 8.65 11.45
CA ILE A 198 -0.01 9.21 10.79
C ILE A 198 0.71 10.19 11.72
N VAL A 199 -0.05 11.05 12.42
CA VAL A 199 0.53 11.97 13.41
C VAL A 199 1.22 11.20 14.53
N ASP A 200 0.61 10.13 15.04
CA ASP A 200 1.24 9.28 16.05
C ASP A 200 2.53 8.64 15.56
N TYR A 201 2.56 8.16 14.31
CA TYR A 201 3.80 7.63 13.72
C TYR A 201 4.93 8.65 13.80
N GLU A 202 4.68 9.91 13.41
CA GLU A 202 5.69 10.97 13.52
C GLU A 202 6.08 11.26 14.97
N LEU A 203 5.12 11.25 15.90
CA LEU A 203 5.41 11.40 17.33
C LEU A 203 6.26 10.25 17.87
N PHE A 204 6.01 9.01 17.44
CA PHE A 204 6.84 7.85 17.77
C PHE A 204 8.24 7.99 17.18
N LYS A 205 8.40 8.44 15.92
CA LYS A 205 9.73 8.70 15.33
C LYS A 205 10.46 9.83 16.07
N MET A 206 9.76 10.86 16.53
CA MET A 206 10.34 11.93 17.35
C MET A 206 10.76 11.42 18.73
N LEU A 207 9.94 10.58 19.35
CA LEU A 207 10.24 9.96 20.64
C LEU A 207 11.42 8.99 20.52
N GLU A 208 11.43 8.12 19.51
CA GLU A 208 12.52 7.17 19.25
C GLU A 208 13.89 7.87 19.13
N LYS A 209 13.95 9.06 18.52
CA LYS A 209 15.18 9.86 18.46
C LYS A 209 15.69 10.36 19.81
N LYS A 210 14.80 10.52 20.80
CA LYS A 210 15.11 11.03 22.15
C LYS A 210 15.28 9.91 23.16
N ASP A 211 14.40 8.92 23.09
CA ASP A 211 14.28 7.79 24.00
C ASP A 211 13.69 6.58 23.23
N PRO A 212 14.57 5.76 22.62
CA PRO A 212 14.15 4.56 21.90
C PRO A 212 13.48 3.50 22.77
N GLU A 213 13.79 3.45 24.07
CA GLU A 213 13.19 2.49 25.00
C GLU A 213 11.75 2.89 25.32
N ALA A 214 11.50 4.16 25.64
CA ALA A 214 10.15 4.65 25.87
C ALA A 214 9.23 4.50 24.65
N ALA A 215 9.75 4.75 23.43
CA ALA A 215 8.97 4.55 22.21
C ALA A 215 8.55 3.08 22.03
N ARG A 216 9.47 2.14 22.27
CA ARG A 216 9.23 0.69 22.24
C ARG A 216 8.24 0.25 23.33
N ASP A 217 8.41 0.73 24.55
CA ASP A 217 7.54 0.40 25.67
C ASP A 217 6.09 0.86 25.47
N ILE A 218 5.86 1.98 24.80
CA ILE A 218 4.50 2.46 24.50
C ILE A 218 3.86 1.62 23.40
N ILE A 219 4.57 1.41 22.29
CA ILE A 219 4.01 0.68 21.14
C ILE A 219 3.73 -0.78 21.49
N ASP A 220 4.58 -1.42 22.30
CA ASP A 220 4.45 -2.84 22.69
C ASP A 220 3.30 -3.11 23.67
N LYS A 221 2.79 -2.09 24.36
CA LYS A 221 1.58 -2.20 25.21
C LYS A 221 0.30 -2.28 24.39
N VAL A 222 0.29 -1.76 23.17
CA VAL A 222 -0.91 -1.65 22.33
C VAL A 222 -0.87 -2.61 21.17
N ILE A 223 0.27 -2.72 20.47
CA ILE A 223 0.43 -3.57 19.30
C ILE A 223 1.23 -4.81 19.71
N TYR A 224 0.57 -5.95 19.89
CA TYR A 224 1.24 -7.20 20.30
C TYR A 224 1.80 -7.96 19.10
N SER A 225 1.03 -8.07 18.02
CA SER A 225 1.44 -8.66 16.74
C SER A 225 0.73 -7.94 15.58
N PHE A 226 1.02 -8.33 14.34
CA PHE A 226 0.36 -7.82 13.13
C PHE A 226 -1.17 -7.94 13.15
N ASP A 227 -1.72 -8.83 13.97
CA ASP A 227 -3.13 -9.20 14.06
C ASP A 227 -3.64 -9.27 15.51
N ARG A 228 -2.94 -8.65 16.47
CA ARG A 228 -3.38 -8.65 17.87
C ARG A 228 -3.01 -7.35 18.56
N TYR A 229 -4.04 -6.68 19.10
CA TYR A 229 -3.90 -5.35 19.70
C TYR A 229 -4.67 -5.25 21.02
N ASP A 230 -4.34 -4.25 21.84
CA ASP A 230 -5.22 -3.78 22.89
C ASP A 230 -6.30 -2.86 22.30
N ASN A 231 -7.56 -3.26 22.40
CA ASN A 231 -8.71 -2.48 21.91
C ASN A 231 -9.49 -1.80 23.06
N ASN A 232 -8.99 -1.86 24.30
CA ASN A 232 -9.68 -1.37 25.51
C ASN A 232 -9.03 -0.13 26.15
N ILE A 233 -8.17 0.57 25.40
CA ILE A 233 -7.50 1.81 25.82
C ILE A 233 -8.39 3.04 25.77
#